data_AF-A0A430S588-F1
#
_entry.id   AF-A0A430S588-F1
#
_cell.length_a   1.000
_cell.length_b   1.000
_cell.length_c   1.000
_cell.angle_alpha   90.00
_cell.angle_beta   90.00
_cell.angle_gamma   90.00
#
_symmetry.space_group_name_H-M   'P 1'
#
loop_
_entity.id
_entity.type
_entity.pdbx_description
1 polymer ?
#
loop_
_entity_poly.entity_id
_entity_poly.type
_entity_poly.pdbx_seq_one_letter_code
_entity_poly.pdbx_strand_id
1 'polypeptide(L)'
;TPGNSPRETNLRAALEATRAYLELLGRPLNTDLLQESLKTLPSPPHRFQIFARKGEVVFIDDSIATRTPSVAAALEAAPAPIAWILGGEDKGADLEALRPLLSRVRVVLAIGRDGPKMAEALGGGVEVVVLPQTDGRAALRQAVAEALKRLERGSVLLAPLAASFDQFRNYQDRAQAFREAVYALGGEPWIPSSS
;
A
#
# COMPACT_ATOMS: atom_id res chain seq x y z
N THR A 1 7.81 -4.39 21.85
CA THR A 1 8.63 -3.81 20.76
C THR A 1 7.85 -3.95 19.46
N PRO A 2 7.77 -2.90 18.63
CA PRO A 2 7.20 -3.02 17.28
C PRO A 2 7.93 -4.12 16.51
N GLY A 3 7.20 -4.95 15.76
CA GLY A 3 7.81 -5.97 14.90
C GLY A 3 8.52 -5.33 13.71
N ASN A 4 9.36 -6.08 13.01
CA ASN A 4 10.11 -5.63 11.83
C ASN A 4 9.20 -5.45 10.60
N SER A 5 7.92 -5.85 10.70
CA SER A 5 6.90 -5.58 9.70
C SER A 5 5.51 -5.33 10.31
N PRO A 6 4.60 -4.67 9.58
CA PRO A 6 3.19 -4.59 9.96
C PRO A 6 2.52 -5.96 10.15
N ARG A 7 2.98 -7.00 9.42
CA ARG A 7 2.49 -8.37 9.59
C ARG A 7 2.89 -8.91 10.96
N GLU A 8 4.16 -8.80 11.33
CA GLU A 8 4.67 -9.27 12.62
C GLU A 8 4.01 -8.54 13.80
N THR A 9 3.84 -7.21 13.68
CA THR A 9 3.21 -6.41 14.75
C THR A 9 1.76 -6.83 14.98
N ASN A 10 0.97 -7.02 13.92
CA ASN A 10 -0.42 -7.48 14.06
C ASN A 10 -0.50 -8.93 14.54
N LEU A 11 0.41 -9.78 14.08
CA LEU A 11 0.46 -11.17 14.49
C LEU A 11 0.75 -11.28 15.98
N ARG A 12 1.71 -10.49 16.47
CA ARG A 12 2.05 -10.41 17.89
C ARG A 12 0.87 -9.95 18.74
N ALA A 13 0.17 -8.89 18.32
CA ALA A 13 -1.02 -8.41 19.02
C ALA A 13 -2.13 -9.48 19.08
N ALA A 14 -2.38 -10.19 17.97
CA ALA A 14 -3.35 -11.29 17.93
C ALA A 14 -2.93 -12.46 18.84
N LEU A 15 -1.64 -12.78 18.90
CA LEU A 15 -1.07 -13.80 19.77
C LEU A 15 -1.20 -13.44 21.25
N GLU A 16 -0.91 -12.19 21.61
CA GLU A 16 -1.05 -11.67 22.98
C GLU A 16 -2.52 -11.68 23.42
N ALA A 17 -3.44 -11.23 22.57
CA ALA A 17 -4.88 -11.28 22.84
C ALA A 17 -5.38 -12.73 23.02
N THR A 18 -4.93 -13.65 22.15
CA THR A 18 -5.28 -15.08 22.23
C THR A 18 -4.79 -15.70 23.52
N ARG A 19 -3.55 -15.41 23.93
CA ARG A 19 -2.97 -15.88 25.21
C ARG A 19 -3.79 -15.39 26.40
N ALA A 20 -4.07 -14.09 26.46
CA ALA A 20 -4.85 -13.51 27.56
C ALA A 20 -6.26 -14.14 27.66
N TYR A 21 -6.91 -14.40 26.52
CA TYR A 21 -8.24 -15.02 26.51
C TYR A 21 -8.21 -16.49 26.95
N LEU A 22 -7.21 -17.26 26.51
CA LEU A 22 -7.06 -18.66 26.92
C LEU A 22 -6.72 -18.78 28.42
N GLU A 23 -5.90 -17.87 28.95
CA GLU A 23 -5.60 -17.78 30.39
C GLU A 23 -6.87 -17.53 31.21
N LEU A 24 -7.73 -16.61 30.78
CA LEU A 24 -9.05 -16.37 31.40
C LEU A 24 -9.92 -17.63 31.44
N LEU A 25 -9.84 -18.46 30.40
CA LEU A 25 -10.61 -19.71 30.28
C LEU A 25 -9.94 -20.91 30.97
N GLY A 26 -8.77 -20.73 31.60
CA GLY A 26 -7.98 -21.82 32.20
C GLY A 26 -7.51 -22.85 31.16
N ARG A 27 -7.34 -22.45 29.90
CA ARG A 27 -6.91 -23.33 28.80
C ARG A 27 -5.47 -22.99 28.38
N PRO A 28 -4.61 -23.99 28.16
CA PRO A 28 -3.27 -23.73 27.62
C PRO A 28 -3.34 -23.39 26.13
N LEU A 29 -2.41 -22.53 25.68
CA LEU A 29 -2.18 -22.31 24.25
C LEU A 29 -1.56 -23.56 23.63
N ASN A 30 -2.26 -24.18 22.68
CA ASN A 30 -1.68 -25.25 21.87
C ASN A 30 -0.78 -24.64 20.78
N THR A 31 0.53 -24.81 20.94
CA THR A 31 1.54 -24.26 20.04
C THR A 31 1.51 -24.90 18.66
N ASP A 32 1.15 -26.18 18.56
CA ASP A 32 1.15 -26.91 17.28
C ASP A 32 -0.03 -26.45 16.42
N LEU A 33 -1.23 -26.33 17.00
CA LEU A 33 -2.39 -25.75 16.33
C LEU A 33 -2.16 -24.29 15.93
N LEU A 34 -1.47 -23.52 16.76
CA LEU A 34 -1.09 -22.15 16.41
C LEU A 34 -0.16 -22.16 15.18
N GLN A 35 0.89 -22.99 15.18
CA GLN A 35 1.81 -23.06 14.04
C GLN A 35 1.12 -23.48 12.75
N GLU A 36 0.19 -24.45 12.80
CA GLU A 36 -0.62 -24.82 11.64
C GLU A 36 -1.51 -23.66 11.17
N SER A 37 -2.20 -23.00 12.10
CA SER A 37 -3.06 -21.85 11.78
C SER A 37 -2.28 -20.68 11.18
N LEU A 38 -1.03 -20.47 11.60
CA LEU A 38 -0.14 -19.45 11.05
C LEU A 38 0.24 -19.74 9.59
N LYS A 39 0.32 -21.01 9.18
CA LYS A 39 0.60 -21.40 7.79
C LYS A 39 -0.58 -21.14 6.87
N THR A 40 -1.81 -21.25 7.40
CA THR A 40 -3.05 -21.04 6.63
C THR A 40 -3.66 -19.66 6.84
N LEU A 41 -3.03 -18.78 7.63
CA LEU A 41 -3.59 -17.48 7.99
C LEU A 41 -3.76 -16.63 6.73
N PRO A 42 -4.99 -16.23 6.36
CA PRO A 42 -5.18 -15.39 5.20
C PRO A 42 -4.55 -14.02 5.43
N SER A 43 -3.81 -13.52 4.44
CA SER A 43 -3.40 -12.11 4.45
C SER A 43 -4.65 -11.24 4.31
N PRO A 44 -4.80 -10.16 5.11
CA PRO A 44 -5.90 -9.24 4.93
C PRO A 44 -5.87 -8.68 3.49
N PRO A 45 -7.02 -8.62 2.79
CA PRO A 45 -7.07 -8.09 1.43
C PRO A 45 -6.57 -6.64 1.40
N HIS A 46 -5.97 -6.24 0.27
CA HIS A 46 -5.46 -4.88 0.06
C HIS A 46 -4.32 -4.44 0.99
N ARG A 47 -3.60 -5.41 1.58
CA ARG A 47 -2.36 -5.19 2.31
C ARG A 47 -1.19 -5.70 1.47
N PHE A 48 -0.43 -4.77 0.89
CA PHE A 48 0.75 -5.02 0.05
C PHE A 48 0.57 -6.19 -0.93
N GLN A 49 -0.51 -6.15 -1.72
CA GLN A 49 -0.85 -7.25 -2.62
C GLN A 49 -0.35 -6.96 -4.04
N ILE A 50 0.63 -7.74 -4.49
CA ILE A 50 0.94 -7.84 -5.92
C ILE A 50 -0.18 -8.63 -6.59
N PHE A 51 -0.84 -8.03 -7.59
CA PHE A 51 -2.00 -8.66 -8.24
C PHE A 51 -1.90 -8.70 -9.76
N ALA A 52 -1.04 -7.89 -10.36
CA ALA A 52 -0.88 -7.82 -11.80
C ALA A 52 0.54 -7.45 -12.20
N ARG A 53 0.86 -7.70 -13.46
CA ARG A 53 2.08 -7.22 -14.12
C ARG A 53 1.78 -6.70 -15.51
N LYS A 54 2.64 -5.82 -16.03
CA LYS A 54 2.69 -5.44 -17.44
C LYS A 54 4.16 -5.32 -17.84
N GLY A 55 4.65 -6.28 -18.63
CA GLY A 55 6.09 -6.42 -18.86
C GLY A 55 6.82 -6.65 -17.53
N GLU A 56 7.83 -5.82 -17.25
CA GLU A 56 8.62 -5.87 -16.01
C GLU A 56 8.10 -4.95 -14.90
N VAL A 57 6.95 -4.31 -15.09
CA VAL A 57 6.29 -3.47 -14.09
C VAL A 57 5.24 -4.28 -13.34
N VAL A 58 5.34 -4.32 -12.01
CA VAL A 58 4.35 -4.97 -11.14
C VAL A 58 3.42 -3.95 -10.50
N PHE A 59 2.17 -4.34 -10.25
CA PHE A 59 1.16 -3.47 -9.61
C PHE A 59 0.85 -3.97 -8.21
N ILE A 60 0.99 -3.06 -7.24
CA ILE A 60 0.88 -3.36 -5.81
C ILE A 60 -0.24 -2.55 -5.19
N ASP A 61 -1.23 -3.25 -4.65
CA ASP A 61 -2.37 -2.68 -3.93
C ASP A 61 -2.12 -2.74 -2.42
N ASP A 62 -1.84 -1.57 -1.82
CA ASP A 62 -1.76 -1.36 -0.38
C ASP A 62 -2.68 -0.22 0.05
N SER A 63 -3.91 -0.19 -0.48
CA SER A 63 -4.89 0.89 -0.24
C SER A 63 -5.21 1.10 1.25
N ILE A 64 -4.92 0.13 2.13
CA ILE A 64 -5.07 0.24 3.58
C ILE A 64 -3.93 1.04 4.25
N ALA A 65 -2.82 1.31 3.56
CA ALA A 65 -1.69 2.07 4.08
C ALA A 65 -1.99 3.58 4.15
N THR A 66 -2.74 3.98 5.19
CA THR A 66 -3.13 5.39 5.42
C THR A 66 -2.31 6.05 6.55
N ARG A 67 -1.12 5.52 6.88
CA ARG A 67 -0.26 5.98 7.98
C ARG A 67 1.21 5.84 7.60
N THR A 68 2.05 6.74 8.10
CA THR A 68 3.49 6.81 7.78
C THR A 68 4.22 5.47 7.92
N PRO A 69 4.11 4.71 9.03
CA PRO A 69 4.87 3.46 9.17
C PRO A 69 4.46 2.39 8.16
N SER A 70 3.17 2.33 7.79
CA SER A 70 2.69 1.39 6.78
C SER A 70 3.24 1.72 5.39
N VAL A 71 3.23 3.01 5.03
CA VAL A 71 3.76 3.48 3.75
C VAL A 71 5.27 3.30 3.67
N ALA A 72 6.01 3.55 4.76
CA ALA A 72 7.45 3.30 4.83
C ALA A 72 7.76 1.83 4.53
N ALA A 73 7.08 0.90 5.22
CA ALA A 73 7.23 -0.54 4.98
C ALA A 73 6.88 -0.93 3.53
N ALA A 74 5.86 -0.32 2.95
CA ALA A 74 5.47 -0.57 1.55
C ALA A 74 6.55 -0.07 0.57
N LEU A 75 7.10 1.12 0.77
CA LEU A 75 8.18 1.68 -0.05
C LEU A 75 9.49 0.87 0.08
N GLU A 76 9.77 0.32 1.25
CA GLU A 76 10.92 -0.56 1.49
C GLU A 76 10.79 -1.92 0.81
N ALA A 77 9.58 -2.50 0.80
CA ALA A 77 9.31 -3.81 0.23
C ALA A 77 9.10 -3.78 -1.30
N ALA A 78 8.61 -2.67 -1.84
CA ALA A 78 8.28 -2.56 -3.26
C ALA A 78 9.52 -2.61 -4.17
N PRO A 79 9.47 -3.32 -5.31
CA PRO A 79 10.52 -3.30 -6.31
C PRO A 79 10.75 -1.89 -6.86
N ALA A 80 11.97 -1.39 -6.75
CA ALA A 80 12.37 -0.10 -7.30
C ALA A 80 12.74 -0.23 -8.79
N PRO A 81 12.57 0.84 -9.61
CA PRO A 81 12.00 2.14 -9.27
C PRO A 81 10.48 2.10 -9.00
N ILE A 82 10.00 2.97 -8.12
CA ILE A 82 8.59 3.01 -7.67
C ILE A 82 7.86 4.22 -8.27
N ALA A 83 6.71 4.01 -8.92
CA ALA A 83 5.71 5.05 -9.12
C ALA A 83 4.71 4.97 -7.96
N TRP A 84 4.79 5.93 -7.05
CA TRP A 84 4.04 5.93 -5.81
C TRP A 84 2.78 6.79 -5.93
N ILE A 85 1.60 6.18 -5.76
CA ILE A 85 0.32 6.88 -5.72
C ILE A 85 -0.01 7.26 -4.27
N LEU A 86 -0.09 8.56 -4.00
CA LEU A 86 -0.40 9.12 -2.68
C LEU A 86 -1.53 10.15 -2.72
N GLY A 87 -2.18 10.33 -1.57
CA GLY A 87 -3.18 11.36 -1.36
C GLY A 87 -4.58 10.83 -1.05
N GLY A 88 -5.50 11.77 -0.86
CA GLY A 88 -6.78 11.60 -0.19
C GLY A 88 -6.96 12.63 0.93
N GLU A 89 -7.53 12.23 2.06
CA GLU A 89 -7.62 13.06 3.27
C GLU A 89 -6.46 12.78 4.24
N ASP A 90 -5.59 13.78 4.42
CA ASP A 90 -4.44 13.68 5.31
C ASP A 90 -4.90 13.54 6.78
N LYS A 91 -4.16 12.74 7.54
CA LYS A 91 -4.40 12.45 8.96
C LYS A 91 -3.22 12.86 9.84
N GLY A 92 -2.44 13.86 9.40
CA GLY A 92 -1.23 14.31 10.05
C GLY A 92 -0.05 13.38 9.76
N ALA A 93 0.16 13.06 8.49
CA ALA A 93 1.28 12.23 8.08
C ALA A 93 2.63 12.89 8.39
N ASP A 94 3.54 12.14 9.02
CA ASP A 94 4.95 12.52 9.13
C ASP A 94 5.64 12.18 7.81
N LEU A 95 5.86 13.20 6.98
CA LEU A 95 6.51 13.06 5.67
C LEU A 95 8.05 13.08 5.78
N GLU A 96 8.59 13.65 6.86
CA GLU A 96 10.05 13.69 7.09
C GLU A 96 10.61 12.27 7.26
N ALA A 97 9.87 11.42 7.98
CA ALA A 97 10.22 10.01 8.14
C ALA A 97 10.28 9.22 6.81
N LEU A 98 9.64 9.71 5.73
CA LEU A 98 9.64 9.06 4.42
C LEU A 98 10.77 9.55 3.50
N ARG A 99 11.42 10.69 3.81
CA ARG A 99 12.47 11.27 2.96
C ARG A 99 13.58 10.29 2.56
N PRO A 100 14.12 9.44 3.47
CA PRO A 100 15.18 8.50 3.10
C PRO A 100 14.78 7.50 2.01
N LEU A 101 13.48 7.18 1.92
CA LEU A 101 12.92 6.20 0.99
C LEU A 101 12.64 6.79 -0.39
N LEU A 102 12.63 8.12 -0.53
CA LEU A 102 12.35 8.80 -1.81
C LEU A 102 13.37 8.48 -2.90
N SER A 103 14.60 8.08 -2.52
CA SER A 103 15.62 7.59 -3.47
C SER A 103 15.17 6.36 -4.28
N ARG A 104 14.17 5.62 -3.80
CA ARG A 104 13.58 4.46 -4.49
C ARG A 104 12.40 4.85 -5.38
N VAL A 105 11.86 6.06 -5.20
CA VAL A 105 10.66 6.54 -5.89
C VAL A 105 11.09 7.30 -7.13
N ARG A 106 10.63 6.85 -8.29
CA ARG A 106 10.86 7.53 -9.57
C ARG A 106 9.92 8.71 -9.77
N VAL A 107 8.67 8.55 -9.34
CA VAL A 107 7.62 9.57 -9.45
C VAL A 107 6.59 9.39 -8.35
N VAL A 108 6.15 10.50 -7.80
CA VAL A 108 4.99 10.64 -6.92
C VAL A 108 3.79 11.07 -7.76
N LEU A 109 2.70 10.34 -7.64
CA LEU A 109 1.43 10.58 -8.32
C LEU A 109 0.40 11.01 -7.28
N ALA A 110 0.18 12.31 -7.17
CA ALA A 110 -0.66 12.91 -6.13
C ALA A 110 -2.12 12.99 -6.57
N ILE A 111 -3.02 12.36 -5.81
CA ILE A 111 -4.48 12.35 -6.04
C ILE A 111 -5.23 12.91 -4.83
N GLY A 112 -6.50 13.26 -5.03
CA GLY A 112 -7.38 13.65 -3.94
C GLY A 112 -7.06 15.01 -3.33
N ARG A 113 -7.79 15.34 -2.27
CA ARG A 113 -7.84 16.68 -1.67
C ARG A 113 -6.48 17.15 -1.15
N ASP A 114 -5.81 16.34 -0.34
CA ASP A 114 -4.55 16.73 0.31
C ASP A 114 -3.31 16.21 -0.42
N GLY A 115 -3.48 15.38 -1.45
CA GLY A 115 -2.38 14.82 -2.24
C GLY A 115 -1.38 15.86 -2.77
N PRO A 116 -1.83 16.96 -3.42
CA PRO A 116 -0.93 17.99 -3.93
C PRO A 116 -0.05 18.61 -2.84
N LYS A 117 -0.66 18.95 -1.70
CA LYS A 117 0.04 19.54 -0.54
C LYS A 117 1.01 18.54 0.09
N MET A 118 0.62 17.27 0.22
CA MET A 118 1.49 16.22 0.74
C MET A 118 2.70 16.00 -0.18
N ALA A 119 2.48 15.98 -1.49
CA ALA A 119 3.56 15.81 -2.46
C ALA A 119 4.51 17.01 -2.51
N GLU A 120 4.00 18.24 -2.39
CA GLU A 120 4.82 19.44 -2.27
C GLU A 120 5.72 19.39 -1.02
N ALA A 121 5.17 18.95 0.12
CA ALA A 121 5.91 18.82 1.37
C ALA A 121 7.03 17.77 1.34
N LEU A 122 6.95 16.74 0.47
CA LEU A 122 8.06 15.83 0.21
C LEU A 122 9.28 16.55 -0.38
N GLY A 123 9.09 17.70 -1.04
CA GLY A 123 10.15 18.57 -1.55
C GLY A 123 10.85 18.06 -2.83
N GLY A 124 11.95 18.72 -3.22
CA GLY A 124 12.63 18.52 -4.51
C GLY A 124 13.43 17.22 -4.69
N GLY A 125 13.18 16.19 -3.87
CA GLY A 125 13.90 14.92 -3.91
C GLY A 125 13.31 13.88 -4.88
N VAL A 126 12.12 14.14 -5.45
CA VAL A 126 11.41 13.21 -6.34
C VAL A 126 10.56 13.99 -7.35
N GLU A 127 10.37 13.43 -8.54
CA GLU A 127 9.42 13.97 -9.52
C GLU A 127 8.00 13.86 -8.97
N VAL A 128 7.20 14.93 -9.07
CA VAL A 128 5.80 14.97 -8.62
C VAL A 128 4.89 15.26 -9.80
N VAL A 129 3.83 14.48 -9.94
CA VAL A 129 2.72 14.73 -10.87
C VAL A 129 1.43 14.85 -10.06
N VAL A 130 0.83 16.03 -10.10
CA VAL A 130 -0.48 16.29 -9.49
C VAL A 130 -1.59 15.95 -10.48
N LEU A 131 -2.55 15.15 -10.03
CA LEU A 131 -3.67 14.67 -10.80
C LEU A 131 -4.95 15.42 -10.35
N PRO A 132 -5.42 16.41 -11.12
CA PRO A 132 -6.46 17.34 -10.69
C PRO A 132 -7.88 16.75 -10.73
N GLN A 133 -8.02 15.47 -11.10
CA GLN A 133 -9.33 14.82 -11.24
C GLN A 133 -10.03 14.73 -9.89
N THR A 134 -11.26 15.24 -9.83
CA THR A 134 -12.12 15.12 -8.65
C THR A 134 -12.70 13.72 -8.52
N ASP A 135 -13.02 13.06 -9.65
CA ASP A 135 -13.42 11.65 -9.68
C ASP A 135 -12.23 10.73 -9.41
N GLY A 136 -12.33 9.91 -8.37
CA GLY A 136 -11.25 9.03 -7.94
C GLY A 136 -10.88 7.95 -8.95
N ARG A 137 -11.85 7.43 -9.72
CA ARG A 137 -11.59 6.41 -10.75
C ARG A 137 -10.83 6.99 -11.93
N ALA A 138 -11.18 8.19 -12.37
CA ALA A 138 -10.44 8.94 -13.37
C ALA A 138 -9.02 9.30 -12.88
N ALA A 139 -8.89 9.72 -11.61
CA ALA A 139 -7.59 10.01 -11.00
C ALA A 139 -6.67 8.79 -11.02
N LEU A 140 -7.14 7.62 -10.56
CA LEU A 140 -6.35 6.38 -10.55
C LEU A 140 -6.00 5.89 -11.95
N ARG A 141 -6.92 6.02 -12.92
CA ARG A 141 -6.62 5.71 -14.33
C ARG A 141 -5.50 6.58 -14.87
N GLN A 142 -5.55 7.88 -14.60
CA GLN A 142 -4.49 8.79 -15.02
C GLN A 142 -3.17 8.48 -14.28
N ALA A 143 -3.22 8.17 -12.98
CA ALA A 143 -2.05 7.78 -12.21
C ALA A 143 -1.34 6.57 -12.82
N VAL A 144 -2.08 5.50 -13.13
CA VAL A 144 -1.52 4.30 -13.75
C VAL A 144 -0.94 4.61 -15.13
N ALA A 145 -1.62 5.44 -15.93
CA ALA A 145 -1.10 5.85 -17.23
C ALA A 145 0.20 6.65 -17.12
N GLU A 146 0.29 7.61 -16.18
CA GLU A 146 1.49 8.40 -15.93
C GLU A 146 2.65 7.56 -15.37
N ALA A 147 2.35 6.56 -14.55
CA ALA A 147 3.33 5.59 -14.05
C ALA A 147 3.96 4.79 -15.21
N LEU A 148 3.13 4.26 -16.10
CA LEU A 148 3.58 3.45 -17.24
C LEU A 148 4.38 4.23 -18.29
N LYS A 149 4.24 5.56 -18.34
CA LYS A 149 5.10 6.42 -19.17
C LYS A 149 6.51 6.59 -18.60
N ARG A 150 6.71 6.32 -17.31
CA ARG A 150 7.95 6.60 -16.55
C ARG A 150 8.67 5.35 -16.07
N LEU A 151 8.04 4.20 -16.16
CA LEU A 151 8.58 2.93 -15.72
C LEU A 151 8.65 1.95 -16.89
N GLU A 152 9.84 1.47 -17.17
CA GLU A 152 10.08 0.29 -18.02
C GLU A 152 10.10 -1.00 -17.18
N ARG A 153 10.49 -0.89 -15.90
CA ARG A 153 10.55 -1.94 -14.89
C ARG A 153 10.26 -1.35 -13.50
N GLY A 154 10.04 -2.22 -12.51
CA GLY A 154 9.84 -1.80 -11.12
C GLY A 154 8.38 -1.96 -10.70
N SER A 155 7.83 -0.97 -9.98
CA SER A 155 6.48 -1.12 -9.44
C SER A 155 5.63 0.15 -9.47
N VAL A 156 4.32 -0.04 -9.65
CA VAL A 156 3.29 0.97 -9.36
C VAL A 156 2.63 0.60 -8.04
N LEU A 157 2.85 1.45 -7.03
CA LEU A 157 2.41 1.20 -5.65
C LEU A 157 1.28 2.16 -5.28
N LEU A 158 0.11 1.61 -4.97
CA LEU A 158 -0.95 2.34 -4.28
C LEU A 158 -0.74 2.22 -2.76
N ALA A 159 -0.10 3.22 -2.16
CA ALA A 159 0.10 3.33 -0.71
C ALA A 159 -0.26 4.77 -0.28
N PRO A 160 -1.55 5.08 -0.08
CA PRO A 160 -2.07 6.44 -0.23
C PRO A 160 -1.64 7.43 0.86
N LEU A 161 -1.17 6.95 2.01
CA LEU A 161 -0.83 7.75 3.21
C LEU A 161 -2.00 8.56 3.79
N ALA A 162 -3.20 8.45 3.20
CA ALA A 162 -4.36 9.27 3.49
C ALA A 162 -5.67 8.44 3.48
N ALA A 163 -6.71 8.93 4.15
CA ALA A 163 -8.06 8.37 4.05
C ALA A 163 -8.61 8.52 2.62
N SER A 164 -9.57 7.67 2.25
CA SER A 164 -10.14 7.64 0.90
C SER A 164 -11.44 8.45 0.73
N PHE A 165 -11.99 9.00 1.81
CA PHE A 165 -13.39 9.46 1.87
C PHE A 165 -13.69 10.71 1.03
N ASP A 166 -12.65 11.39 0.55
CA ASP A 166 -12.78 12.53 -0.34
C ASP A 166 -13.15 12.13 -1.77
N GLN A 167 -12.72 10.95 -2.23
CA GLN A 167 -12.92 10.48 -3.62
C GLN A 167 -13.59 9.11 -3.73
N PHE A 168 -13.68 8.35 -2.64
CA PHE A 168 -14.17 6.97 -2.63
C PHE A 168 -15.03 6.68 -1.40
N ARG A 169 -15.90 5.68 -1.50
CA ARG A 169 -16.75 5.27 -0.36
C ARG A 169 -15.94 4.72 0.81
N ASN A 170 -14.87 3.99 0.52
CA ASN A 170 -13.96 3.40 1.47
C ASN A 170 -12.67 2.95 0.76
N TYR A 171 -11.71 2.40 1.50
CA TYR A 171 -10.43 1.95 0.95
C TYR A 171 -10.57 0.76 -0.03
N GLN A 172 -11.62 -0.07 0.10
CA GLN A 172 -11.87 -1.21 -0.79
C GLN A 172 -12.36 -0.71 -2.17
N ASP A 173 -13.21 0.31 -2.19
CA ASP A 173 -13.65 0.98 -3.43
C ASP A 173 -12.46 1.62 -4.16
N ARG A 174 -11.55 2.27 -3.42
CA ARG A 174 -10.28 2.78 -3.97
C ARG A 174 -9.39 1.68 -4.54
N ALA A 175 -9.25 0.56 -3.82
CA ALA A 175 -8.46 -0.58 -4.27
C ALA A 175 -9.04 -1.23 -5.54
N GLN A 176 -10.36 -1.37 -5.58
CA GLN A 176 -11.10 -1.88 -6.73
C GLN A 176 -10.93 -0.95 -7.95
N ALA A 177 -11.06 0.36 -7.76
CA ALA A 177 -10.82 1.35 -8.81
C ALA A 177 -9.40 1.29 -9.37
N PHE A 178 -8.40 1.05 -8.52
CA PHE A 178 -7.01 0.89 -8.95
C PHE A 178 -6.81 -0.37 -9.79
N ARG A 179 -7.38 -1.50 -9.38
CA ARG A 179 -7.35 -2.75 -10.16
C ARG A 179 -8.00 -2.59 -11.52
N GLU A 180 -9.18 -1.98 -11.57
CA GLU A 180 -9.87 -1.68 -12.83
C GLU A 180 -9.04 -0.80 -13.75
N ALA A 181 -8.40 0.25 -13.21
CA ALA A 181 -7.51 1.12 -13.97
C ALA A 181 -6.31 0.34 -14.56
N VAL A 182 -5.70 -0.53 -13.75
CA VAL A 182 -4.57 -1.38 -14.18
C VAL A 182 -4.99 -2.32 -15.30
N TYR A 183 -6.10 -3.04 -15.15
CA TYR A 183 -6.58 -3.97 -16.17
C TYR A 183 -7.03 -3.25 -17.45
N ALA A 184 -7.69 -2.09 -17.34
CA ALA A 184 -8.07 -1.28 -18.49
C ALA A 184 -6.87 -0.78 -19.30
N LEU A 185 -5.69 -0.69 -18.68
CA LEU A 185 -4.44 -0.27 -19.32
C LEU A 185 -3.53 -1.45 -19.71
N GLY A 186 -4.06 -2.68 -19.71
CA GLY A 186 -3.38 -3.87 -20.17
C GLY A 186 -2.43 -4.50 -19.16
N GLY A 187 -2.63 -4.24 -17.85
CA GLY A 187 -2.07 -5.12 -16.82
C GLY A 187 -2.72 -6.49 -16.87
N GLU A 188 -1.93 -7.54 -16.67
CA GLU A 188 -2.40 -8.92 -16.65
C GLU A 188 -2.33 -9.49 -15.23
N PRO A 189 -3.31 -10.30 -14.79
CA PRO A 189 -3.25 -10.95 -13.49
C PRO A 189 -1.95 -11.73 -13.32
N TRP A 190 -1.27 -11.48 -12.21
CA TRP A 190 0.00 -12.14 -11.91
C TRP A 190 0.24 -12.18 -10.40
N ILE A 191 0.68 -13.34 -9.95
CA ILE A 191 1.06 -13.58 -8.56
C ILE A 191 2.50 -14.10 -8.60
N PRO A 192 3.43 -13.52 -7.81
CA PRO A 192 4.78 -14.05 -7.70
C PRO A 192 4.73 -15.52 -7.28
N SER A 193 5.43 -16.38 -8.01
CA SER A 193 5.62 -17.77 -7.58
C SER A 193 6.39 -17.77 -6.26
N SER A 194 5.77 -18.31 -5.21
CA SER A 194 6.43 -18.58 -3.93
C SER A 194 7.67 -19.44 -4.21
N SER A 195 8.85 -18.85 -4.07
CA SER A 195 10.12 -19.59 -4.02
C SER A 195 10.58 -19.62 -2.57
#